data_AF-A0A914FBB4-F1
#
_entry.id   AF-A0A914FBB4-F1
#
_cell.length_a   1.000
_cell.length_b   1.000
_cell.length_c   1.000
_cell.angle_alpha   90.00
_cell.angle_beta   90.00
_cell.angle_gamma   90.00
#
_symmetry.space_group_name_H-M   'P 1'
#
loop_
_entity.id
_entity.type
_entity.pdbx_description
1 polymer ?
#
loop_
_entity_poly.entity_id
_entity_poly.type
_entity_poly.pdbx_seq_one_letter_code
_entity_poly.pdbx_strand_id
1 'polypeptide(L)'
;MYAKNASCTFCVGSEAVAACIAGPNGQAQLSYSYNQEGKRNIPLGPINPSDAQLLSSSVTESSIYCRFSQAINPTTNPSLPNLKQPFQLLVARGPVQSNGQLGRHSSRQPTSFMTQMA
;
A
#
# COMPACT_ATOMS: atom_id res chain seq x y z
N MET A 1 2.12 4.20 -0.59
CA MET A 1 3.28 4.86 -1.26
C MET A 1 4.17 3.75 -1.81
N TYR A 2 4.72 3.85 -3.03
CA TYR A 2 5.42 2.76 -3.74
C TYR A 2 6.50 3.27 -4.72
N ALA A 3 7.68 2.61 -4.83
CA ALA A 3 8.83 3.03 -5.66
C ALA A 3 9.28 1.95 -6.69
N LYS A 4 9.28 2.25 -7.99
CA LYS A 4 9.43 1.31 -9.13
C LYS A 4 10.87 1.17 -9.66
N ASN A 5 11.25 -0.05 -10.09
CA ASN A 5 12.36 -0.30 -11.01
C ASN A 5 11.83 -0.67 -12.41
N ALA A 6 12.46 -0.16 -13.48
CA ALA A 6 11.85 -0.02 -14.80
C ALA A 6 12.00 -1.28 -15.67
N SER A 7 10.96 -2.12 -15.78
CA SER A 7 10.68 -3.03 -16.92
C SER A 7 9.30 -3.72 -16.82
N CYS A 8 8.21 -2.97 -16.69
CA CYS A 8 6.85 -3.44 -17.02
C CYS A 8 5.90 -2.25 -17.13
N THR A 9 5.11 -2.18 -18.21
CA THR A 9 4.25 -1.03 -18.51
C THR A 9 2.94 -1.03 -17.69
N PHE A 10 2.60 -2.12 -16.99
CA PHE A 10 1.27 -2.33 -16.39
C PHE A 10 1.23 -3.06 -15.03
N CYS A 11 2.38 -3.42 -14.45
CA CYS A 11 2.45 -4.05 -13.14
C CYS A 11 3.10 -3.07 -12.15
N VAL A 12 2.57 -3.04 -10.93
CA VAL A 12 3.40 -2.75 -9.76
C VAL A 12 4.45 -3.88 -9.71
N GLY A 13 5.72 -3.53 -9.92
CA GLY A 13 6.88 -4.40 -9.79
C GLY A 13 7.23 -4.66 -8.32
N SER A 14 8.53 -4.70 -8.01
CA SER A 14 9.01 -5.01 -6.66
C SER A 14 9.00 -3.80 -5.73
N GLU A 15 7.83 -3.22 -5.49
CA GLU A 15 7.71 -1.99 -4.71
C GLU A 15 7.25 -2.22 -3.27
N ALA A 16 7.79 -1.42 -2.34
CA ALA A 16 7.23 -1.28 -1.01
C ALA A 16 5.84 -0.64 -1.07
N VAL A 17 4.98 -1.01 -0.12
CA VAL A 17 3.59 -0.58 -0.04
C VAL A 17 3.33 -0.05 1.36
N ALA A 18 2.68 1.12 1.42
CA ALA A 18 2.03 1.62 2.62
C ALA A 18 0.57 1.91 2.28
N ALA A 19 -0.37 1.27 2.99
CA ALA A 19 -1.80 1.38 2.77
C ALA A 19 -2.54 1.66 4.07
N CYS A 20 -3.42 2.67 4.06
CA CYS A 20 -4.39 2.91 5.12
C CYS A 20 -5.65 2.11 4.79
N ILE A 21 -6.02 1.15 5.65
CA ILE A 21 -7.12 0.20 5.43
C ILE A 21 -8.12 0.24 6.58
N ALA A 22 -9.39 0.05 6.29
CA ALA A 22 -10.42 -0.11 7.32
C ALA A 22 -10.31 -1.53 7.89
N GLY A 23 -9.86 -1.64 9.13
CA GLY A 23 -9.73 -2.90 9.83
C GLY A 23 -11.10 -3.48 10.23
N PRO A 24 -11.13 -4.77 10.63
CA PRO A 24 -12.37 -5.51 10.91
C PRO A 24 -13.21 -4.91 12.05
N ASN A 25 -12.60 -4.12 12.94
CA ASN A 25 -13.27 -3.47 14.07
C ASN A 25 -13.69 -2.02 13.76
N GLY A 26 -13.74 -1.63 12.49
CA GLY A 26 -14.06 -0.26 12.08
C GLY A 26 -12.95 0.77 12.39
N GLN A 27 -11.74 0.31 12.74
CA GLN A 27 -10.59 1.18 12.97
C GLN A 27 -9.69 1.26 11.74
N ALA A 28 -9.15 2.45 11.47
CA ALA A 28 -8.19 2.64 10.40
C ALA A 28 -6.82 2.11 10.82
N GLN A 29 -6.22 1.28 9.98
CA GLN A 29 -4.94 0.63 10.23
C GLN A 29 -3.97 0.95 9.10
N LEU A 30 -2.69 1.09 9.45
CA LEU A 30 -1.61 1.22 8.48
C LEU A 30 -0.99 -0.15 8.25
N SER A 31 -1.08 -0.63 7.02
CA SER A 31 -0.46 -1.89 6.59
C SER A 31 0.75 -1.59 5.71
N TYR A 32 1.83 -2.32 5.96
CA TYR A 32 3.00 -2.34 5.09
C TYR A 32 3.11 -3.68 4.40
N SER A 33 3.46 -3.65 3.12
CA SER A 33 3.69 -4.84 2.30
C SER A 33 4.75 -4.54 1.26
N TYR A 34 5.16 -5.56 0.51
CA TYR A 34 5.90 -5.37 -0.73
C TYR A 34 5.25 -6.18 -1.82
N ASN A 35 5.32 -5.67 -3.05
CA ASN A 35 4.90 -6.41 -4.21
C ASN A 35 6.05 -7.28 -4.68
N GLN A 36 5.75 -8.52 -5.07
CA GLN A 36 6.67 -9.37 -5.80
C GLN A 36 6.26 -9.41 -7.27
N GLU A 37 7.25 -9.56 -8.15
CA GLU A 37 7.04 -9.79 -9.58
C GLU A 37 5.97 -10.89 -9.79
N GLY A 38 4.93 -10.60 -10.58
CA GLY A 38 3.75 -11.47 -10.69
C GLY A 38 2.52 -11.02 -9.88
N LYS A 39 2.55 -9.84 -9.25
CA LYS A 39 1.41 -9.15 -8.59
C LYS A 39 0.96 -9.76 -7.26
N ARG A 40 1.86 -10.48 -6.58
CA ARG A 40 1.59 -10.96 -5.22
C ARG A 40 1.99 -9.86 -4.24
N ASN A 41 1.01 -9.37 -3.49
CA ASN A 41 1.27 -8.51 -2.35
C ASN A 41 1.66 -9.39 -1.16
N ILE A 42 2.81 -9.11 -0.55
CA ILE A 42 3.32 -9.85 0.60
C ILE A 42 3.35 -8.88 1.79
N PRO A 43 2.49 -9.10 2.81
CA PRO A 43 2.53 -8.31 4.03
C PRO A 43 3.92 -8.34 4.66
N LEU A 44 4.40 -7.17 5.06
CA LEU A 44 5.50 -7.09 6.00
C LEU A 44 4.95 -7.46 7.38
N GLY A 45 5.77 -8.13 8.18
CA GLY A 45 5.45 -8.42 9.57
C GLY A 45 5.40 -7.13 10.42
N PRO A 46 5.49 -7.27 11.76
CA PRO A 46 5.56 -6.12 12.64
C PRO A 46 6.69 -5.17 12.24
N ILE A 47 6.35 -3.91 11.98
CA ILE A 47 7.31 -2.85 11.68
C ILE A 47 7.79 -2.23 12.99
N ASN A 48 9.09 -2.02 13.11
CA ASN A 48 9.64 -1.30 14.26
C ASN A 48 9.15 0.17 14.23
N PRO A 49 8.61 0.71 15.32
CA PRO A 49 8.19 2.12 15.40
C PRO A 49 9.29 3.12 15.00
N SER A 50 10.58 2.76 15.15
CA SER A 50 11.70 3.58 14.71
C SER A 50 11.78 3.74 13.19
N ASP A 51 11.31 2.73 12.44
CA ASP A 51 11.32 2.73 10.98
C ASP A 51 10.00 3.25 10.40
N ALA A 52 8.87 2.91 11.00
CA ALA A 52 7.59 3.52 10.66
C ALA A 52 6.54 3.32 11.75
N GLN A 53 5.63 4.28 11.90
CA GLN A 53 4.54 4.22 12.88
C GLN A 53 3.31 4.98 12.42
N LEU A 54 2.14 4.47 12.82
CA LEU A 54 0.87 5.19 12.71
C LEU A 54 0.77 6.19 13.86
N LEU A 55 0.58 7.47 13.54
CA LEU A 55 0.51 8.56 14.51
C LEU A 55 -0.93 8.85 14.94
N SER A 56 -1.87 8.78 13.99
CA SER A 56 -3.30 8.94 14.25
C SER A 56 -4.11 8.34 13.12
N SER A 57 -5.29 7.82 13.42
CA SER A 57 -6.20 7.33 12.39
C SER A 57 -7.66 7.57 12.76
N SER A 58 -8.52 7.66 11.74
CA SER A 58 -9.97 7.75 11.93
C SER A 58 -10.70 7.08 10.77
N VAL A 59 -11.90 6.60 11.06
CA VAL A 59 -12.84 6.04 10.07
C VAL A 59 -14.17 6.75 10.27
N THR A 60 -14.78 7.12 9.16
CA THR A 60 -16.16 7.61 9.07
C THR A 60 -16.91 6.69 8.10
N GLU A 61 -18.22 6.89 7.94
CA GLU A 61 -19.03 6.10 7.01
C GLU A 61 -18.53 6.15 5.56
N SER A 62 -17.87 7.24 5.15
CA SER A 62 -17.45 7.46 3.76
C SER A 62 -15.93 7.60 3.57
N SER A 63 -15.17 7.78 4.65
CA SER A 63 -13.77 8.17 4.58
C SER A 63 -12.90 7.49 5.61
N ILE A 64 -11.67 7.21 5.22
CA ILE A 64 -10.60 6.72 6.09
C ILE A 64 -9.45 7.72 6.11
N TYR A 65 -8.88 7.95 7.30
CA TYR A 65 -7.73 8.82 7.50
C TYR A 65 -6.64 8.08 8.28
N CYS A 66 -5.40 8.15 7.78
CA CYS A 66 -4.21 7.76 8.52
C CYS A 66 -3.15 8.84 8.38
N ARG A 67 -2.60 9.29 9.52
CA ARG A 67 -1.37 10.06 9.58
C ARG A 67 -0.28 9.15 10.12
N PHE A 68 0.85 9.07 9.43
CA PHE A 68 1.95 8.20 9.80
C PHE A 68 3.29 8.86 9.54
N SER A 69 4.33 8.35 10.19
CA SER A 69 5.72 8.72 9.92
C SER A 69 6.49 7.49 9.45
N GLN A 70 7.42 7.70 8.52
CA GLN A 70 8.41 6.70 8.11
C GLN A 70 9.80 7.33 8.26
N ALA A 71 10.76 6.55 8.76
CA ALA A 71 12.15 6.94 8.79
C ALA A 71 12.67 7.22 7.38
N ILE A 72 13.54 8.23 7.28
CA ILE A 72 14.18 8.59 6.02
C ILE A 72 15.08 7.43 5.53
N ASN A 73 15.76 6.74 6.44
CA ASN A 73 16.62 5.60 6.15
C ASN A 73 16.32 4.48 7.17
N PRO A 74 15.34 3.61 6.90
CA PRO A 74 14.96 2.53 7.81
C PRO A 74 16.11 1.53 7.96
N THR A 75 16.46 1.17 9.19
CA THR A 75 17.62 0.32 9.49
C THR A 75 17.25 -1.09 9.92
N THR A 76 16.02 -1.30 10.40
CA THR A 76 15.57 -2.62 10.88
C THR A 76 14.70 -3.36 9.87
N ASN A 77 14.09 -2.63 8.92
CA ASN A 77 13.25 -3.16 7.85
C ASN A 77 13.73 -2.67 6.47
N PRO A 78 14.65 -3.39 5.80
CA PRO A 78 15.21 -2.99 4.51
C PRO A 78 14.19 -3.01 3.36
N SER A 79 13.03 -3.63 3.56
CA SER A 79 11.92 -3.62 2.60
C SER A 79 11.16 -2.29 2.57
N LEU A 80 11.35 -1.42 3.57
CA LEU A 80 10.83 -0.05 3.53
C LEU A 80 11.76 0.81 2.66
N PRO A 81 11.20 1.76 1.88
CA PRO A 81 12.00 2.52 0.94
C PRO A 81 12.92 3.51 1.68
N ASN A 82 14.18 3.58 1.26
CA ASN A 82 15.10 4.63 1.68
C ASN A 82 14.73 5.94 0.98
N LEU A 83 14.22 6.90 1.74
CA LEU A 83 13.74 8.19 1.25
C LEU A 83 14.89 9.19 0.99
N LYS A 84 16.16 8.82 1.25
CA LYS A 84 17.33 9.60 0.74
C LYS A 84 17.60 9.35 -0.73
N GLN A 85 17.11 8.24 -1.28
CA GLN A 85 17.24 7.91 -2.69
C GLN A 85 16.05 8.46 -3.47
N PRO A 86 16.19 8.75 -4.78
CA PRO A 86 15.04 9.09 -5.62
C PRO A 86 13.96 8.01 -5.54
N PHE A 87 12.73 8.42 -5.26
CA PHE A 87 11.57 7.53 -5.24
C PHE A 87 10.40 8.16 -6.00
N GLN A 88 9.51 7.31 -6.49
CA GLN A 88 8.23 7.74 -7.04
C GLN A 88 7.13 7.45 -6.03
N LEU A 89 6.01 8.16 -6.13
CA LEU A 89 4.80 7.84 -5.40
C LEU A 89 3.78 7.31 -6.40
N LEU A 90 3.46 6.03 -6.31
CA LEU A 90 2.40 5.43 -7.11
C LEU A 90 1.11 5.34 -6.29
N VAL A 91 -0.03 5.44 -6.99
CA VAL A 91 -1.35 5.12 -6.44
C VAL A 91 -1.85 3.90 -7.20
N ALA A 92 -2.42 2.94 -6.47
CA ALA A 92 -3.01 1.74 -7.05
C ALA A 92 -4.40 1.48 -6.45
N ARG A 93 -5.27 0.83 -7.23
CA ARG A 93 -6.62 0.44 -6.83
C ARG A 93 -6.79 -1.06 -6.98
N GLY A 94 -7.53 -1.67 -6.06
CA GLY A 94 -7.85 -3.10 -6.05
C GLY A 94 -8.70 -3.47 -4.82
N PRO A 95 -9.24 -4.69 -4.77
CA PRO A 95 -10.04 -5.14 -3.63
C PRO A 95 -9.15 -5.37 -2.40
N VAL A 96 -9.72 -5.15 -1.22
CA VAL A 96 -9.21 -5.69 0.04
C VAL A 96 -9.85 -7.07 0.23
N GLN A 97 -9.03 -8.08 0.51
CA GLN A 97 -9.50 -9.44 0.76
C GLN A 97 -10.15 -9.56 2.15
N SER A 98 -10.94 -10.61 2.38
CA SER A 98 -11.62 -10.85 3.66
C SER A 98 -10.68 -10.99 4.86
N ASN A 99 -9.41 -11.32 4.63
CA ASN A 99 -8.35 -11.39 5.63
C ASN A 99 -7.62 -10.05 5.84
N GLY A 100 -8.10 -8.95 5.27
CA GLY A 100 -7.51 -7.61 5.37
C GLY A 100 -6.29 -7.38 4.47
N GLN A 101 -5.87 -8.37 3.68
CA GLN A 101 -4.75 -8.23 2.75
C GLN A 101 -5.17 -7.49 1.48
N LEU A 102 -4.21 -6.78 0.87
CA LEU A 102 -4.43 -6.18 -0.44
C LEU A 102 -4.47 -7.28 -1.50
N GLY A 103 -5.59 -7.37 -2.21
CA GLY A 103 -5.70 -8.22 -3.39
C GLY A 103 -4.89 -7.67 -4.56
N ARG A 104 -5.07 -8.28 -5.74
CA ARG A 104 -4.45 -7.81 -6.98
C ARG A 104 -4.85 -6.35 -7.24
N HIS A 105 -3.88 -5.46 -7.36
CA HIS A 105 -4.10 -4.03 -7.58
C HIS A 105 -3.26 -3.51 -8.74
N SER A 106 -3.69 -2.39 -9.33
CA SER A 106 -2.97 -1.75 -10.43
C SER A 106 -3.04 -0.23 -10.37
N SER A 107 -2.07 0.45 -10.97
CA SER A 107 -1.98 1.90 -11.00
C SER A 107 -2.87 2.58 -12.04
N ARG A 108 -3.53 1.81 -12.92
CA ARG A 108 -4.60 2.29 -13.79
C ARG A 108 -5.96 2.00 -13.17
N GLN A 109 -6.91 2.90 -13.41
CA GLN A 109 -8.33 2.61 -13.18
C GLN A 109 -8.74 1.48 -14.13
N PRO A 110 -9.34 0.37 -13.66
CA PRO A 110 -9.84 -0.65 -14.57
C PRO A 110 -10.86 0.01 -15.50
N THR A 111 -10.62 -0.04 -16.81
CA THR A 111 -11.49 0.54 -17.86
C THR A 111 -12.78 -0.26 -18.07
N SER A 112 -13.14 -1.17 -17.15
CA SER A 112 -14.36 -1.96 -17.22
C SER A 112 -15.44 -1.41 -16.28
N PHE A 113 -15.91 -0.22 -16.59
CA PHE A 113 -17.32 0.15 -16.42
C PHE A 113 -17.84 0.59 -17.80
N MET A 114 -17.73 -0.29 -18.80
CA MET A 114 -18.59 -0.19 -19.97
C MET A 114 -19.73 -1.19 -19.78
N THR A 115 -20.88 -0.63 -19.44
CA THR A 115 -22.20 -1.01 -19.93
C THR A 115 -22.61 -2.48 -19.79
N GLN A 116 -23.50 -2.74 -18.83
CA GLN A 116 -24.77 -3.34 -19.22
C GLN A 116 -25.90 -2.52 -18.58
N MET A 117 -26.52 -1.69 -19.41
CA MET A 117 -27.82 -1.09 -19.16
C MET A 117 -28.90 -2.11 -19.51
N ALA A 118 -30.01 -2.02 -18.76
CA ALA A 118 -31.32 -2.64 -18.92
C ALA A 118 -31.42 -4.13 -18.58
#